data_AF-A0A1M7SLB1-F1
#
_entry.id   AF-A0A1M7SLB1-F1
#
_cell.length_a   1.000
_cell.length_b   1.000
_cell.length_c   1.000
_cell.angle_alpha   90.00
_cell.angle_beta   90.00
_cell.angle_gamma   90.00
#
_symmetry.space_group_name_H-M   'P 1'
#
loop_
_entity.id
_entity.type
_entity.pdbx_description
1 polymer ?
#
loop_
_entity_poly.entity_id
_entity_poly.type
_entity_poly.pdbx_seq_one_letter_code
_entity_poly.pdbx_strand_id
1 'polypeptide(L)'
;MRFPLSSIFAGMAAVALTGCMSMPQDGRNSVATATSLAYFPKKTQTQNLLHQLPGPQRQVAIAVYGFTDQTGQFKPSDVGQTLSRAVTQGASAMLVKALQDAGNRSWFTVVERERLDNLLRERQIIGEMRKRYLGEQDIDPNALPALLFAGVLLEGGIVGYDTNTVTGGAGAAFLGIGARTEYRQDTVTVYLRAVSVRTGEVLANITTSKTIASQALGASAFKFVAFRELLEAEAGITSNEPDQVALQQAIEKAVYGLVLEGVELDLWRFEDMSTAQQLLAAYRAERDGVYDASDIQKAVKRAGSLTAMTIIDADRDESKRDGS
;
A
#
# COMPACT_ATOMS: atom_id res chain seq x y z
N MET A 1 -4.90 90.24 -27.32
CA MET A 1 -4.33 89.54 -26.15
C MET A 1 -5.14 88.29 -25.90
N ARG A 2 -4.53 87.12 -26.10
CA ARG A 2 -5.17 85.79 -25.99
C ARG A 2 -4.80 85.19 -24.64
N PHE A 3 -5.80 84.79 -23.85
CA PHE A 3 -5.62 83.96 -22.66
C PHE A 3 -5.27 82.52 -23.06
N PRO A 4 -4.32 81.83 -22.41
CA PRO A 4 -4.08 80.43 -22.68
C PRO A 4 -5.05 79.55 -21.88
N LEU A 5 -5.80 78.73 -22.61
CA LEU A 5 -6.28 77.44 -22.12
C LEU A 5 -5.05 76.62 -21.71
N SER A 6 -4.93 76.28 -20.42
CA SER A 6 -4.04 75.24 -19.96
C SER A 6 -4.71 74.43 -18.85
N SER A 7 -5.16 73.23 -19.25
CA SER A 7 -4.89 72.01 -18.50
C SER A 7 -5.58 71.82 -17.14
N ILE A 8 -6.92 71.85 -17.14
CA ILE A 8 -7.70 71.03 -16.18
C ILE A 8 -7.63 69.59 -16.69
N PHE A 9 -6.54 68.88 -16.39
CA PHE A 9 -6.44 67.42 -16.58
C PHE A 9 -5.41 66.85 -15.58
N ALA A 10 -5.57 67.19 -14.30
CA ALA A 10 -4.75 66.67 -13.21
C ALA A 10 -5.66 66.19 -12.07
N GLY A 11 -6.60 65.28 -12.38
CA GLY A 11 -7.54 64.79 -11.36
C GLY A 11 -8.34 63.55 -11.74
N MET A 12 -7.91 62.76 -12.73
CA MET A 12 -8.66 61.58 -13.17
C MET A 12 -7.76 60.43 -13.65
N ALA A 13 -6.72 60.09 -12.88
CA ALA A 13 -5.84 58.96 -13.18
C ALA A 13 -5.37 58.19 -11.92
N ALA A 14 -6.10 58.25 -10.81
CA ALA A 14 -5.67 57.63 -9.53
C ALA A 14 -6.74 56.78 -8.82
N VAL A 15 -7.81 56.34 -9.50
CA VAL A 15 -8.90 55.54 -8.86
C VAL A 15 -9.07 54.14 -9.48
N ALA A 16 -8.20 53.71 -10.39
CA ALA A 16 -8.33 52.40 -11.06
C ALA A 16 -7.51 51.25 -10.41
N LEU A 17 -7.27 51.27 -9.09
CA LEU A 17 -6.55 50.19 -8.40
C LEU A 17 -7.21 49.68 -7.11
N THR A 18 -8.52 49.85 -6.94
CA THR A 18 -9.29 49.06 -5.97
C THR A 18 -9.88 47.83 -6.66
N GLY A 19 -9.01 46.92 -7.10
CA GLY A 19 -9.41 45.55 -7.37
C GLY A 19 -9.64 44.88 -6.03
N CYS A 20 -10.90 44.71 -5.62
CA CYS A 20 -11.26 43.76 -4.59
C CYS A 20 -10.74 42.39 -5.04
N MET A 21 -9.67 41.89 -4.41
CA MET A 21 -9.35 40.47 -4.42
C MET A 21 -10.48 39.75 -3.68
N SER A 22 -11.57 39.45 -4.38
CA SER A 22 -12.45 38.36 -3.98
C SER A 22 -11.65 37.08 -4.17
N MET A 23 -11.13 36.51 -3.09
CA MET A 23 -10.59 35.15 -3.13
C MET A 23 -11.72 34.23 -3.61
N PRO A 24 -11.54 33.48 -4.71
CA PRO A 24 -12.47 32.45 -5.09
C PRO A 24 -12.48 31.41 -3.97
N GLN A 25 -13.65 31.19 -3.37
CA GLN A 25 -13.92 30.07 -2.49
C GLN A 25 -14.07 28.77 -3.31
N ASP A 26 -13.19 28.57 -4.29
CA ASP A 26 -13.14 27.39 -5.14
C ASP A 26 -11.92 26.56 -4.72
N GLY A 27 -12.13 25.69 -3.73
CA GLY A 27 -11.45 24.39 -3.57
C GLY A 27 -9.92 24.33 -3.55
N ARG A 28 -9.19 25.45 -3.49
CA ARG A 28 -7.73 25.51 -3.57
C ARG A 28 -7.07 25.69 -2.22
N ASN A 29 -7.34 24.77 -1.31
CA ASN A 29 -6.42 24.46 -0.21
C ASN A 29 -5.48 23.34 -0.68
N SER A 30 -4.44 23.69 -1.43
CA SER A 30 -3.40 22.74 -1.88
C SER A 30 -2.08 22.91 -1.11
N VAL A 31 -2.18 23.20 0.17
CA VAL A 31 -1.27 22.57 1.13
C VAL A 31 -1.96 21.24 1.39
N ALA A 32 -1.30 20.09 1.15
CA ALA A 32 -1.77 18.84 1.74
C ALA A 32 -2.13 19.21 3.18
N THR A 33 -3.40 19.09 3.57
CA THR A 33 -3.79 19.46 4.93
C THR A 33 -3.09 18.44 5.82
N ALA A 34 -1.83 18.71 6.12
CA ALA A 34 -1.08 18.12 7.18
C ALA A 34 -1.83 18.62 8.39
N THR A 35 -2.89 17.89 8.72
CA THR A 35 -3.51 18.02 10.01
C THR A 35 -2.36 17.92 11.00
N SER A 36 -2.17 18.96 11.80
CA SER A 36 -1.16 18.97 12.84
C SER A 36 -1.50 17.96 13.94
N LEU A 37 -2.70 17.39 13.89
CA LEU A 37 -3.18 16.37 14.78
C LEU A 37 -2.64 15.00 14.36
N ALA A 38 -2.27 14.18 15.34
CA ALA A 38 -2.03 12.77 15.11
C ALA A 38 -3.29 12.08 14.56
N TYR A 39 -3.13 11.21 13.58
CA TYR A 39 -4.24 10.49 12.93
C TYR A 39 -3.83 9.08 12.54
N PHE A 40 -4.81 8.19 12.41
CA PHE A 40 -4.59 6.89 11.77
C PHE A 40 -4.56 7.09 10.26
N PRO A 41 -3.51 6.63 9.55
CA PRO A 41 -3.42 6.80 8.11
C PRO A 41 -4.57 6.08 7.40
N LYS A 42 -5.02 6.66 6.28
CA LYS A 42 -6.01 6.02 5.42
C LYS A 42 -5.45 4.70 4.88
N LYS A 43 -6.32 3.71 4.70
CA LYS A 43 -5.93 2.44 4.09
C LYS A 43 -5.49 2.65 2.65
N THR A 44 -4.41 1.99 2.23
CA THR A 44 -3.97 1.99 0.84
C THR A 44 -4.95 1.16 0.00
N GLN A 45 -4.85 1.28 -1.33
CA GLN A 45 -5.61 0.41 -2.24
C GLN A 45 -5.26 -1.06 -2.02
N THR A 46 -3.97 -1.40 -1.91
CA THR A 46 -3.50 -2.78 -1.74
C THR A 46 -3.90 -3.37 -0.39
N GLN A 47 -3.90 -2.56 0.67
CA GLN A 47 -4.44 -2.95 1.96
C GLN A 47 -5.92 -3.33 1.87
N ASN A 48 -6.73 -2.54 1.14
CA ASN A 48 -8.14 -2.90 0.93
C ASN A 48 -8.29 -4.22 0.18
N LEU A 49 -7.44 -4.50 -0.81
CA LEU A 49 -7.43 -5.81 -1.50
C LEU A 49 -7.12 -6.96 -0.55
N LEU A 50 -6.14 -6.79 0.35
CA LEU A 50 -5.84 -7.78 1.39
C LEU A 50 -7.05 -8.05 2.29
N HIS A 51 -7.72 -7.00 2.77
CA HIS A 51 -8.93 -7.14 3.59
C HIS A 51 -10.09 -7.83 2.87
N GLN A 52 -10.14 -7.71 1.53
CA GLN A 52 -11.20 -8.27 0.68
C GLN A 52 -10.90 -9.70 0.20
N LEU A 53 -9.73 -10.27 0.54
CA LEU A 53 -9.45 -11.67 0.25
C LEU A 53 -10.54 -12.57 0.85
N PRO A 54 -11.13 -13.49 0.06
CA PRO A 54 -12.06 -14.49 0.59
C PRO A 54 -11.39 -15.33 1.69
N GLY A 55 -12.19 -15.89 2.60
CA GLY A 55 -11.68 -16.68 3.71
C GLY A 55 -10.94 -17.95 3.24
N PRO A 56 -9.91 -18.41 3.97
CA PRO A 56 -9.26 -19.68 3.70
C PRO A 56 -10.08 -20.86 4.24
N GLN A 57 -9.86 -22.04 3.67
CA GLN A 57 -10.39 -23.29 4.23
C GLN A 57 -9.85 -23.55 5.66
N ARG A 58 -8.60 -23.14 5.92
CA ARG A 58 -7.96 -23.23 7.23
C ARG A 58 -6.87 -22.17 7.36
N GLN A 59 -6.80 -21.54 8.53
CA GLN A 59 -5.73 -20.60 8.86
C GLN A 59 -4.35 -21.28 8.86
N VAL A 60 -3.35 -20.56 8.37
CA VAL A 60 -1.98 -21.06 8.23
C VAL A 60 -1.06 -20.42 9.26
N ALA A 61 -0.39 -21.22 10.08
CA ALA A 61 0.59 -20.73 11.03
C ALA A 61 1.91 -20.37 10.32
N ILE A 62 2.29 -19.09 10.37
CA ILE A 62 3.44 -18.54 9.67
C ILE A 62 4.37 -17.86 10.66
N ALA A 63 5.67 -18.08 10.49
CA ALA A 63 6.72 -17.32 11.17
C ALA A 63 7.37 -16.34 10.19
N VAL A 64 7.52 -15.08 10.59
CA VAL A 64 8.30 -14.09 9.82
C VAL A 64 9.69 -14.01 10.42
N TYR A 65 10.69 -14.33 9.60
CA TYR A 65 12.10 -14.11 9.91
C TYR A 65 12.58 -12.84 9.20
N GLY A 66 13.90 -12.59 9.24
CA GLY A 66 14.52 -11.35 8.76
C GLY A 66 13.92 -10.84 7.44
N PHE A 67 13.29 -9.67 7.52
CA PHE A 67 12.73 -8.95 6.39
C PHE A 67 13.27 -7.52 6.42
N THR A 68 14.47 -7.35 5.88
CA THR A 68 15.27 -6.13 6.03
C THR A 68 15.55 -5.46 4.70
N ASP A 69 16.13 -4.26 4.76
CA ASP A 69 16.71 -3.60 3.60
C ASP A 69 18.00 -4.32 3.17
N GLN A 70 17.98 -4.89 1.96
CA GLN A 70 19.11 -5.58 1.32
C GLN A 70 19.70 -4.76 0.18
N THR A 71 19.20 -3.55 -0.06
CA THR A 71 19.65 -2.67 -1.16
C THR A 71 21.00 -2.01 -0.84
N GLY A 72 21.26 -1.74 0.44
CA GLY A 72 22.42 -0.98 0.88
C GLY A 72 22.38 0.51 0.51
N GLN A 73 21.25 1.02 0.03
CA GLN A 73 21.15 2.38 -0.49
C GLN A 73 21.07 3.45 0.60
N PHE A 74 21.78 4.54 0.37
CA PHE A 74 21.72 5.77 1.16
C PHE A 74 20.97 6.84 0.38
N LYS A 75 20.41 7.84 1.09
CA LYS A 75 19.69 8.92 0.42
C LYS A 75 20.62 9.66 -0.56
N PRO A 76 20.16 10.04 -1.75
CA PRO A 76 20.93 10.92 -2.62
C PRO A 76 21.19 12.27 -1.93
N SER A 77 22.36 12.86 -2.16
CA SER A 77 22.71 14.18 -1.65
C SER A 77 23.61 14.91 -2.66
N ASP A 78 23.25 16.16 -2.96
CA ASP A 78 23.99 17.01 -3.91
C ASP A 78 25.34 17.50 -3.36
N VAL A 79 25.54 17.39 -2.04
CA VAL A 79 26.68 17.97 -1.31
C VAL A 79 27.68 16.91 -0.82
N GLY A 80 27.47 15.63 -1.16
CA GLY A 80 28.33 14.51 -0.77
C GLY A 80 27.57 13.29 -0.22
N GLN A 81 28.29 12.31 0.36
CA GLN A 81 27.69 11.09 0.92
C GLN A 81 26.92 11.36 2.22
N THR A 82 25.75 10.72 2.37
CA THR A 82 24.95 10.75 3.61
C THR A 82 24.97 9.41 4.33
N LEU A 83 24.77 9.45 5.65
CA LEU A 83 24.60 8.26 6.49
C LEU A 83 23.13 7.82 6.61
N SER A 84 22.20 8.60 6.07
CA SER A 84 20.77 8.27 6.11
C SER A 84 20.44 7.21 5.06
N ARG A 85 19.87 6.08 5.50
CA ARG A 85 19.36 5.04 4.58
C ARG A 85 18.21 5.58 3.73
N ALA A 86 18.17 5.16 2.47
CA ALA A 86 17.06 5.47 1.57
C ALA A 86 15.79 4.69 1.93
N VAL A 87 15.96 3.47 2.43
CA VAL A 87 14.88 2.56 2.81
C VAL A 87 14.76 2.44 4.33
N THR A 88 13.52 2.35 4.83
CA THR A 88 13.23 2.14 6.25
C THR A 88 13.74 0.78 6.75
N GLN A 89 14.15 0.73 8.01
CA GLN A 89 14.53 -0.50 8.70
C GLN A 89 13.32 -1.17 9.40
N GLY A 90 12.12 -0.59 9.28
CA GLY A 90 10.88 -1.10 9.88
C GLY A 90 10.05 -2.02 8.97
N ALA A 91 10.65 -2.61 7.94
CA ALA A 91 9.94 -3.38 6.93
C ALA A 91 9.30 -4.67 7.47
N SER A 92 9.95 -5.36 8.42
CA SER A 92 9.38 -6.53 9.12
C SER A 92 8.00 -6.23 9.72
N ALA A 93 7.86 -5.07 10.37
CA ALA A 93 6.60 -4.67 11.00
C ALA A 93 5.49 -4.42 9.96
N MET A 94 5.83 -3.88 8.79
CA MET A 94 4.90 -3.72 7.68
C MET A 94 4.45 -5.08 7.13
N LEU A 95 5.37 -6.04 6.98
CA LEU A 95 5.04 -7.39 6.53
C LEU A 95 4.13 -8.11 7.53
N VAL A 96 4.46 -8.09 8.83
CA VAL A 96 3.62 -8.67 9.88
C VAL A 96 2.22 -8.05 9.86
N LYS A 97 2.13 -6.72 9.68
CA LYS A 97 0.84 -6.04 9.53
C LYS A 97 0.08 -6.51 8.28
N ALA A 98 0.72 -6.60 7.11
CA ALA A 98 0.08 -7.05 5.88
C ALA A 98 -0.45 -8.49 6.00
N LEU A 99 0.31 -9.39 6.64
CA LEU A 99 -0.13 -10.75 6.95
C LEU A 99 -1.35 -10.78 7.89
N GLN A 100 -1.41 -9.88 8.86
CA GLN A 100 -2.58 -9.74 9.73
C GLN A 100 -3.79 -9.12 9.00
N ASP A 101 -3.57 -8.19 8.08
CA ASP A 101 -4.66 -7.56 7.34
C ASP A 101 -5.30 -8.52 6.31
N ALA A 102 -4.56 -9.53 5.84
CA ALA A 102 -5.03 -10.55 4.91
C ALA A 102 -6.32 -11.25 5.39
N GLY A 103 -7.40 -11.06 4.64
CA GLY A 103 -8.76 -11.53 4.94
C GLY A 103 -9.23 -11.19 6.35
N ASN A 104 -8.84 -10.02 6.88
CA ASN A 104 -9.17 -9.58 8.24
C ASN A 104 -8.71 -10.55 9.34
N ARG A 105 -7.43 -10.98 9.26
CA ARG A 105 -6.78 -11.94 10.18
C ARG A 105 -7.24 -13.40 10.01
N SER A 106 -7.99 -13.73 8.96
CA SER A 106 -8.43 -15.12 8.73
C SER A 106 -7.35 -16.00 8.10
N TRP A 107 -6.44 -15.43 7.30
CA TRP A 107 -5.45 -16.19 6.53
C TRP A 107 -4.32 -16.78 7.37
N PHE A 108 -3.71 -15.96 8.21
CA PHE A 108 -2.44 -16.31 8.85
C PHE A 108 -2.51 -16.17 10.37
N THR A 109 -2.03 -17.19 11.07
CA THR A 109 -1.63 -17.06 12.47
C THR A 109 -0.15 -16.69 12.48
N VAL A 110 0.15 -15.40 12.63
CA VAL A 110 1.53 -14.91 12.59
C VAL A 110 2.21 -15.14 13.94
N VAL A 111 3.30 -15.90 13.93
CA VAL A 111 4.12 -16.23 15.10
C VAL A 111 5.30 -15.27 15.18
N GLU A 112 5.52 -14.70 16.36
CA GLU A 112 6.65 -13.83 16.67
C GLU A 112 7.97 -14.61 16.65
N ARG A 113 8.88 -14.24 15.74
CA ARG A 113 10.24 -14.79 15.66
C ARG A 113 11.33 -13.74 15.56
N GLU A 114 11.00 -12.50 15.23
CA GLU A 114 11.96 -11.40 15.18
C GLU A 114 12.48 -11.06 16.58
N ARG A 115 11.61 -11.12 17.60
CA ARG A 115 11.96 -10.86 19.01
C ARG A 115 11.77 -12.09 19.90
N LEU A 116 12.08 -13.28 19.38
CA LEU A 116 11.92 -14.54 20.11
C LEU A 116 12.65 -14.56 21.46
N ASP A 117 13.84 -13.98 21.53
CA ASP A 117 14.62 -13.93 22.78
C ASP A 117 13.87 -13.19 23.91
N ASN A 118 13.19 -12.10 23.58
CA ASN A 118 12.41 -11.35 24.57
C ASN A 118 11.22 -12.19 25.06
N LEU A 119 10.53 -12.86 24.13
CA LEU A 119 9.43 -13.76 24.46
C LEU A 119 9.88 -14.93 25.34
N LEU A 120 11.03 -15.54 25.03
CA LEU A 120 11.58 -16.64 25.82
C LEU A 120 12.00 -16.18 27.22
N ARG A 121 12.63 -15.00 27.35
CA ARG A 121 12.97 -14.42 28.66
C ARG A 121 11.73 -14.17 29.50
N GLU A 122 10.69 -13.58 28.94
CA GLU A 122 9.44 -13.33 29.66
C GLU A 122 8.79 -14.65 30.13
N ARG A 123 8.77 -15.65 29.26
CA ARG A 123 8.25 -16.98 29.61
C ARG A 123 9.10 -17.69 30.68
N GLN A 124 10.42 -17.49 30.67
CA GLN A 124 11.30 -17.97 31.74
C GLN A 124 10.96 -17.29 33.06
N ILE A 125 10.79 -15.96 33.08
CA ILE A 125 10.38 -15.21 34.27
C ILE A 125 9.06 -15.77 34.82
N ILE A 126 8.05 -15.98 33.96
CA ILE A 126 6.78 -16.58 34.38
C ILE A 126 7.02 -17.95 35.03
N GLY A 127 7.81 -18.82 34.39
CA GLY A 127 8.14 -20.14 34.92
C GLY A 127 8.82 -20.07 36.29
N GLU A 128 9.80 -19.20 36.47
CA GLU A 128 10.50 -19.02 37.74
C GLU A 128 9.59 -18.47 38.85
N MET A 129 8.73 -17.51 38.54
CA MET A 129 7.80 -16.91 39.50
C MET A 129 6.78 -17.94 39.98
N ARG A 130 6.24 -18.77 39.08
CA ARG A 130 5.31 -19.83 39.47
C ARG A 130 5.96 -20.87 40.38
N LYS A 131 7.18 -21.30 40.07
CA LYS A 131 7.94 -22.21 40.95
C LYS A 131 8.15 -21.64 42.35
N ARG A 132 8.56 -20.37 42.44
CA ARG A 132 8.87 -19.73 43.74
C ARG A 132 7.65 -19.42 44.59
N TYR A 133 6.56 -18.94 43.97
CA TYR A 133 5.41 -18.39 44.72
C TYR A 133 4.20 -19.31 44.76
N LEU A 134 4.04 -20.21 43.77
CA LEU A 134 2.92 -21.17 43.72
C LEU A 134 3.37 -22.59 44.08
N GLY A 135 4.67 -22.82 44.31
CA GLY A 135 5.21 -24.13 44.66
C GLY A 135 5.09 -25.18 43.54
N GLU A 136 4.87 -24.74 42.30
CA GLU A 136 4.81 -25.62 41.13
C GLU A 136 6.18 -26.27 40.90
N GLN A 137 6.28 -27.60 40.94
CA GLN A 137 7.50 -28.34 40.59
C GLN A 137 7.63 -28.45 39.06
N ASP A 138 6.51 -28.79 38.42
CA ASP A 138 6.32 -28.81 36.98
C ASP A 138 5.37 -27.68 36.56
N ILE A 139 5.72 -26.99 35.47
CA ILE A 139 4.93 -25.86 34.97
C ILE A 139 3.63 -26.41 34.38
N ASP A 140 2.49 -25.93 34.87
CA ASP A 140 1.17 -26.28 34.31
C ASP A 140 1.09 -25.87 32.82
N PRO A 141 0.92 -26.82 31.88
CA PRO A 141 0.78 -26.53 30.46
C PRO A 141 -0.43 -25.66 30.12
N ASN A 142 -1.47 -25.62 30.96
CA ASN A 142 -2.61 -24.73 30.77
C ASN A 142 -2.25 -23.27 31.09
N ALA A 143 -1.32 -23.06 32.02
CA ALA A 143 -0.88 -21.73 32.41
C ALA A 143 0.21 -21.17 31.51
N LEU A 144 1.08 -22.03 30.99
CA LEU A 144 2.14 -21.64 30.07
C LEU A 144 2.26 -22.64 28.92
N PRO A 145 1.32 -22.62 27.96
CA PRO A 145 1.29 -23.58 26.85
C PRO A 145 2.53 -23.44 25.96
N ALA A 146 2.91 -24.53 25.29
CA ALA A 146 4.02 -24.54 24.34
C ALA A 146 3.83 -23.47 23.24
N LEU A 147 4.94 -22.94 22.73
CA LEU A 147 4.90 -21.99 21.62
C LEU A 147 4.33 -22.64 20.37
N LEU A 148 3.49 -21.90 19.65
CA LEU A 148 2.90 -22.37 18.40
C LEU A 148 4.00 -22.66 17.36
N PHE A 149 3.92 -23.83 16.75
CA PHE A 149 4.76 -24.21 15.62
C PHE A 149 4.22 -23.58 14.33
N ALA A 150 5.08 -22.86 13.59
CA ALA A 150 4.76 -22.38 12.26
C ALA A 150 5.14 -23.44 11.23
N GLY A 151 4.21 -23.82 10.36
CA GLY A 151 4.48 -24.77 9.28
C GLY A 151 5.27 -24.15 8.12
N VAL A 152 5.13 -22.83 7.95
CA VAL A 152 5.76 -22.04 6.90
C VAL A 152 6.56 -20.91 7.52
N LEU A 153 7.76 -20.70 6.98
CA LEU A 153 8.66 -19.63 7.32
C LEU A 153 8.70 -18.63 6.16
N LEU A 154 8.48 -17.35 6.45
CA LEU A 154 8.60 -16.26 5.49
C LEU A 154 9.91 -15.51 5.68
N GLU A 155 10.59 -15.27 4.57
CA GLU A 155 11.85 -14.55 4.48
C GLU A 155 11.85 -13.65 3.26
N GLY A 156 12.69 -12.62 3.29
CA GLY A 156 12.87 -11.75 2.15
C GLY A 156 13.38 -10.38 2.55
N GLY A 157 12.95 -9.37 1.83
CA GLY A 157 13.30 -7.99 2.14
C GLY A 157 13.12 -7.06 0.95
N ILE A 158 13.63 -5.85 1.12
CA ILE A 158 13.74 -4.89 0.03
C ILE A 158 15.03 -5.20 -0.71
N VAL A 159 14.90 -5.66 -1.94
CA VAL A 159 16.04 -6.09 -2.77
C VAL A 159 16.43 -5.06 -3.83
N GLY A 160 15.54 -4.10 -4.11
CA GLY A 160 15.83 -2.97 -5.01
C GLY A 160 15.27 -1.67 -4.50
N TYR A 161 16.06 -0.60 -4.65
CA TYR A 161 15.62 0.78 -4.53
C TYR A 161 16.39 1.59 -5.56
N ASP A 162 15.72 1.97 -6.63
CA ASP A 162 16.31 2.66 -7.77
C ASP A 162 15.72 4.06 -7.88
N THR A 163 16.58 5.07 -7.90
CA THR A 163 16.22 6.47 -8.13
C THR A 163 16.77 6.91 -9.47
N ASN A 164 15.88 7.26 -10.40
CA ASN A 164 16.23 7.71 -11.74
C ASN A 164 15.70 9.12 -12.00
N THR A 165 16.57 10.05 -12.40
CA THR A 165 16.13 11.34 -12.95
C THR A 165 15.82 11.16 -14.44
N VAL A 166 14.60 11.50 -14.84
CA VAL A 166 14.12 11.39 -16.21
C VAL A 166 13.76 12.79 -16.73
N THR A 167 14.18 13.08 -17.96
CA THR A 167 13.99 14.39 -18.60
C THR A 167 13.13 14.24 -19.86
N GLY A 168 11.96 14.88 -19.90
CA GLY A 168 11.10 14.89 -21.10
C GLY A 168 10.61 13.51 -21.58
N GLY A 169 10.07 13.44 -22.80
CA GLY A 169 9.62 12.19 -23.44
C GLY A 169 8.12 11.86 -23.29
N ALA A 170 7.70 10.67 -23.76
CA ALA A 170 6.29 10.22 -23.71
C ALA A 170 5.73 10.19 -22.27
N GLY A 171 6.59 9.96 -21.26
CA GLY A 171 6.25 10.00 -19.84
C GLY A 171 5.98 11.40 -19.28
N ALA A 172 6.60 12.45 -19.84
CA ALA A 172 6.31 13.83 -19.45
C ALA A 172 4.88 14.25 -19.84
N ALA A 173 4.38 13.76 -20.98
CA ALA A 173 2.99 13.98 -21.41
C ALA A 173 1.99 13.26 -20.50
N PHE A 174 2.30 12.02 -20.09
CA PHE A 174 1.51 11.22 -19.15
C PHE A 174 1.39 11.89 -17.78
N LEU A 175 2.48 12.50 -17.33
CA LEU A 175 2.54 13.26 -16.10
C LEU A 175 2.11 14.73 -16.31
N GLY A 176 1.49 15.11 -17.43
CA GLY A 176 1.01 16.49 -17.69
C GLY A 176 2.06 17.59 -17.52
N ILE A 177 3.34 17.27 -17.69
CA ILE A 177 4.48 18.18 -17.53
C ILE A 177 4.98 18.63 -18.90
N GLY A 178 5.40 19.90 -19.01
CA GLY A 178 5.97 20.44 -20.25
C GLY A 178 7.23 19.69 -20.69
N ALA A 179 7.51 19.70 -22.00
CA ALA A 179 8.61 18.95 -22.66
C ALA A 179 10.04 19.28 -22.17
N ARG A 180 10.22 20.20 -21.22
CA ARG A 180 11.51 20.65 -20.68
C ARG A 180 11.67 20.43 -19.18
N THR A 181 10.74 19.72 -18.53
CA THR A 181 10.80 19.52 -17.08
C THR A 181 11.41 18.17 -16.73
N GLU A 182 12.27 18.17 -15.72
CA GLU A 182 12.87 16.98 -15.13
C GLU A 182 12.00 16.45 -13.99
N TYR A 183 11.85 15.13 -13.92
CA TYR A 183 11.19 14.45 -12.83
C TYR A 183 12.04 13.28 -12.34
N ARG A 184 11.86 12.89 -11.09
CA ARG A 184 12.58 11.80 -10.43
C ARG A 184 11.62 10.64 -10.20
N GLN A 185 12.01 9.47 -10.68
CA GLN A 185 11.30 8.22 -10.51
C GLN A 185 12.04 7.35 -9.49
N ASP A 186 11.37 7.03 -8.39
CA ASP A 186 11.86 6.11 -7.37
C ASP A 186 11.11 4.79 -7.48
N THR A 187 11.81 3.65 -7.60
CA THR A 187 11.21 2.32 -7.68
C THR A 187 11.71 1.46 -6.54
N VAL A 188 10.80 0.90 -5.76
CA VAL A 188 11.10 -0.03 -4.69
C VAL A 188 10.68 -1.44 -5.09
N THR A 189 11.57 -2.40 -4.89
CA THR A 189 11.34 -3.81 -5.24
C THR A 189 11.48 -4.67 -3.99
N VAL A 190 10.43 -5.42 -3.70
CA VAL A 190 10.30 -6.32 -2.57
C VAL A 190 10.34 -7.76 -3.07
N TYR A 191 11.12 -8.58 -2.36
CA TYR A 191 11.16 -10.03 -2.54
C TYR A 191 10.64 -10.71 -1.28
N LEU A 192 9.76 -11.69 -1.45
CA LEU A 192 9.18 -12.50 -0.39
C LEU A 192 9.17 -13.96 -0.81
N ARG A 193 9.63 -14.86 0.07
CA ARG A 193 9.56 -16.31 -0.16
C ARG A 193 8.94 -17.04 1.01
N ALA A 194 8.28 -18.14 0.71
CA ALA A 194 7.74 -19.08 1.68
C ALA A 194 8.54 -20.39 1.67
N VAL A 195 8.96 -20.83 2.85
CA VAL A 195 9.79 -22.03 3.04
C VAL A 195 9.06 -23.01 3.95
N SER A 196 9.02 -24.28 3.55
CA SER A 196 8.52 -25.36 4.39
C SER A 196 9.49 -25.62 5.54
N VAL A 197 9.03 -25.45 6.78
CA VAL A 197 9.85 -25.74 7.96
C VAL A 197 10.19 -27.24 8.06
N ARG A 198 9.33 -28.11 7.50
CA ARG A 198 9.52 -29.55 7.54
C ARG A 198 10.61 -30.04 6.58
N THR A 199 10.66 -29.48 5.38
CA THR A 199 11.50 -30.00 4.28
C THR A 199 12.63 -29.07 3.88
N GLY A 200 12.59 -27.79 4.28
CA GLY A 200 13.53 -26.76 3.82
C GLY A 200 13.26 -26.29 2.39
N GLU A 201 12.21 -26.81 1.74
CA GLU A 201 11.84 -26.45 0.37
C GLU A 201 11.28 -25.03 0.29
N VAL A 202 11.71 -24.27 -0.72
CA VAL A 202 11.10 -23.00 -1.07
C VAL A 202 9.80 -23.28 -1.83
N LEU A 203 8.67 -23.12 -1.15
CA LEU A 203 7.34 -23.45 -1.66
C LEU A 203 6.85 -22.42 -2.67
N ALA A 204 7.08 -21.14 -2.41
CA ALA A 204 6.65 -20.05 -3.28
C ALA A 204 7.62 -18.86 -3.15
N ASN A 205 7.74 -18.07 -4.21
CA ASN A 205 8.46 -16.81 -4.20
C ASN A 205 7.68 -15.74 -4.96
N ILE A 206 7.70 -14.52 -4.46
CA ILE A 206 6.96 -13.38 -4.97
C ILE A 206 7.90 -12.19 -5.03
N THR A 207 7.95 -11.55 -6.20
CA THR A 207 8.65 -10.28 -6.40
C THR A 207 7.63 -9.24 -6.80
N THR A 208 7.63 -8.10 -6.12
CA THR A 208 6.70 -6.99 -6.41
C THR A 208 7.45 -5.68 -6.40
N SER A 209 7.10 -4.80 -7.32
CA SER A 209 7.69 -3.46 -7.40
C SER A 209 6.61 -2.40 -7.38
N LYS A 210 6.94 -1.24 -6.80
CA LYS A 210 6.12 -0.03 -6.88
C LYS A 210 7.00 1.13 -7.29
N THR A 211 6.49 1.94 -8.22
CA THR A 211 7.19 3.10 -8.76
C THR A 211 6.48 4.39 -8.34
N ILE A 212 7.25 5.41 -7.99
CA ILE A 212 6.78 6.72 -7.58
C ILE A 212 7.42 7.74 -8.50
N ALA A 213 6.63 8.66 -9.05
CA ALA A 213 7.13 9.81 -9.79
C ALA A 213 6.99 11.09 -8.95
N SER A 214 8.08 11.85 -8.84
CA SER A 214 8.14 13.15 -8.15
C SER A 214 8.73 14.20 -9.09
N GLN A 215 8.25 15.45 -9.03
CA GLN A 215 8.77 16.53 -9.89
C GLN A 215 9.78 17.40 -9.13
N ALA A 216 10.92 17.69 -9.76
CA ALA A 216 11.93 18.58 -9.21
C ALA A 216 11.55 20.04 -9.50
N LEU A 217 11.46 20.88 -8.46
CA LEU A 217 11.37 22.34 -8.62
C LEU A 217 12.65 23.00 -8.07
N GLY A 218 13.76 22.83 -8.79
CA GLY A 218 15.01 23.52 -8.50
C GLY A 218 15.91 22.87 -7.45
N ALA A 219 17.02 23.56 -7.13
CA ALA A 219 18.24 23.02 -6.50
C ALA A 219 18.13 22.54 -5.04
N SER A 220 16.92 22.38 -4.48
CA SER A 220 16.71 21.86 -3.11
C SER A 220 15.24 21.60 -2.74
N ALA A 221 14.29 21.84 -3.64
CA ALA A 221 12.86 21.75 -3.36
C ALA A 221 12.14 20.87 -4.39
N PHE A 222 11.60 19.74 -3.94
CA PHE A 222 10.69 18.94 -4.75
C PHE A 222 9.26 19.46 -4.52
N LYS A 223 8.52 19.77 -5.60
CA LYS A 223 7.09 20.07 -5.48
C LYS A 223 6.29 18.88 -5.95
N PHE A 224 5.44 18.44 -5.04
CA PHE A 224 4.46 17.42 -5.29
C PHE A 224 3.37 17.96 -6.22
N VAL A 225 3.19 17.37 -7.41
CA VAL A 225 2.23 17.81 -8.41
C VAL A 225 1.03 16.88 -8.41
N ALA A 226 -0.01 17.24 -7.66
CA ALA A 226 -1.26 16.49 -7.65
C ALA A 226 -1.85 16.43 -9.07
N PHE A 227 -2.06 15.22 -9.60
CA PHE A 227 -2.75 15.03 -10.88
C PHE A 227 -4.23 14.78 -10.69
N ARG A 228 -4.98 15.11 -11.76
CA ARG A 228 -6.38 14.76 -11.92
C ARG A 228 -6.48 13.24 -12.01
N GLU A 229 -7.40 12.67 -11.22
CA GLU A 229 -7.64 11.25 -10.91
C GLU A 229 -7.95 10.32 -12.10
N LEU A 230 -7.30 10.46 -13.25
CA LEU A 230 -7.65 9.67 -14.44
C LEU A 230 -6.66 8.54 -14.74
N LEU A 231 -5.49 8.47 -14.09
CA LEU A 231 -4.52 7.41 -14.38
C LEU A 231 -3.59 7.01 -13.21
N GLU A 232 -3.97 7.25 -11.96
CA GLU A 232 -3.21 6.84 -10.77
C GLU A 232 -3.60 5.44 -10.26
N ALA A 233 -4.68 4.86 -10.79
CA ALA A 233 -5.26 3.63 -10.27
C ALA A 233 -4.75 2.34 -10.95
N GLU A 234 -3.95 2.49 -12.02
CA GLU A 234 -3.84 1.48 -13.07
C GLU A 234 -2.40 1.18 -13.52
N ALA A 235 -1.49 2.16 -13.51
CA ALA A 235 -0.07 1.91 -13.62
C ALA A 235 0.52 1.90 -12.21
N GLY A 236 1.47 1.03 -11.89
CA GLY A 236 2.21 1.03 -10.61
C GLY A 236 2.98 2.33 -10.31
N ILE A 237 2.77 3.39 -11.08
CA ILE A 237 3.37 4.71 -11.03
C ILE A 237 2.35 5.68 -10.43
N THR A 238 2.63 6.14 -9.22
CA THR A 238 1.86 7.17 -8.51
C THR A 238 2.62 8.49 -8.51
N SER A 239 1.91 9.61 -8.60
CA SER A 239 2.51 10.93 -8.42
C SER A 239 2.28 11.39 -6.98
N ASN A 240 3.37 11.71 -6.26
CA ASN A 240 3.33 12.30 -4.90
C ASN A 240 2.90 11.37 -3.77
N GLU A 241 3.28 10.11 -3.85
CA GLU A 241 3.18 9.22 -2.70
C GLU A 241 4.49 9.24 -1.89
N PRO A 242 4.45 9.22 -0.54
CA PRO A 242 5.66 9.04 0.25
C PRO A 242 6.28 7.65 0.00
N ASP A 243 7.61 7.58 -0.14
CA ASP A 243 8.38 6.34 -0.35
C ASP A 243 8.00 5.21 0.62
N GLN A 244 7.70 5.57 1.88
CA GLN A 244 7.29 4.62 2.89
C GLN A 244 5.93 3.96 2.60
N VAL A 245 4.98 4.70 2.04
CA VAL A 245 3.65 4.18 1.68
C VAL A 245 3.77 3.32 0.43
N ALA A 246 4.63 3.68 -0.53
CA ALA A 246 4.90 2.84 -1.70
C ALA A 246 5.55 1.50 -1.32
N LEU A 247 6.51 1.52 -0.39
CA LEU A 247 7.07 0.29 0.17
C LEU A 247 6.00 -0.54 0.88
N GLN A 248 5.15 0.09 1.70
CA GLN A 248 4.02 -0.59 2.33
C GLN A 248 3.12 -1.27 1.28
N GLN A 249 2.75 -0.57 0.21
CA GLN A 249 1.94 -1.12 -0.88
C GLN A 249 2.63 -2.28 -1.60
N ALA A 250 3.95 -2.22 -1.81
CA ALA A 250 4.71 -3.31 -2.40
C ALA A 250 4.70 -4.55 -1.49
N ILE A 251 4.92 -4.38 -0.18
CA ILE A 251 4.85 -5.48 0.80
C ILE A 251 3.43 -6.07 0.86
N GLU A 252 2.41 -5.23 0.89
CA GLU A 252 1.00 -5.66 0.86
C GLU A 252 0.69 -6.46 -0.41
N LYS A 253 1.23 -6.03 -1.56
CA LYS A 253 1.07 -6.73 -2.84
C LYS A 253 1.80 -8.06 -2.83
N ALA A 254 2.98 -8.14 -2.20
CA ALA A 254 3.72 -9.39 -2.06
C ALA A 254 2.95 -10.41 -1.24
N VAL A 255 2.31 -9.99 -0.14
CA VAL A 255 1.44 -10.88 0.67
C VAL A 255 0.21 -11.31 -0.12
N TYR A 256 -0.43 -10.38 -0.84
CA TYR A 256 -1.58 -10.70 -1.68
C TYR A 256 -1.21 -11.74 -2.75
N GLY A 257 -0.10 -11.52 -3.45
CA GLY A 257 0.44 -12.47 -4.44
C GLY A 257 0.80 -13.81 -3.81
N LEU A 258 1.39 -13.82 -2.62
CA LEU A 258 1.72 -15.06 -1.91
C LEU A 258 0.48 -15.90 -1.61
N VAL A 259 -0.60 -15.27 -1.16
CA VAL A 259 -1.88 -15.97 -0.92
C VAL A 259 -2.35 -16.65 -2.20
N LEU A 260 -2.37 -15.94 -3.33
CA LEU A 260 -2.88 -16.47 -4.60
C LEU A 260 -1.95 -17.52 -5.21
N GLU A 261 -0.65 -17.30 -5.20
CA GLU A 261 0.35 -18.28 -5.65
C GLU A 261 0.29 -19.55 -4.79
N GLY A 262 0.10 -19.43 -3.48
CA GLY A 262 -0.07 -20.59 -2.61
C GLY A 262 -1.35 -21.40 -2.90
N VAL A 263 -2.38 -20.77 -3.45
CA VAL A 263 -3.57 -21.49 -3.94
C VAL A 263 -3.29 -22.18 -5.28
N GLU A 264 -2.56 -21.51 -6.19
CA GLU A 264 -2.14 -22.11 -7.47
C GLU A 264 -1.25 -23.35 -7.28
N LEU A 265 -0.38 -23.32 -6.26
CA LEU A 265 0.56 -24.39 -5.94
C LEU A 265 -0.03 -25.43 -4.97
N ASP A 266 -1.34 -25.40 -4.72
CA ASP A 266 -2.06 -26.29 -3.80
C ASP A 266 -1.48 -26.33 -2.37
N LEU A 267 -0.82 -25.25 -1.92
CA LEU A 267 -0.30 -25.12 -0.55
C LEU A 267 -1.42 -24.87 0.46
N TRP A 268 -2.47 -24.17 0.02
CA TRP A 268 -3.69 -23.89 0.79
C TRP A 268 -4.85 -23.59 -0.17
N ARG A 269 -6.07 -23.48 0.36
CA ARG A 269 -7.28 -23.28 -0.44
C ARG A 269 -8.18 -22.22 0.18
N PHE A 270 -8.95 -21.54 -0.67
CA PHE A 270 -10.07 -20.73 -0.20
C PHE A 270 -11.18 -21.64 0.37
N GLU A 271 -12.02 -21.08 1.23
CA GLU A 271 -13.23 -21.75 1.72
C GLU A 271 -14.20 -22.04 0.55
N ASP A 272 -14.39 -21.05 -0.32
CA ASP A 272 -15.13 -21.18 -1.57
C ASP A 272 -14.22 -20.88 -2.77
N MET A 273 -13.91 -21.93 -3.53
CA MET A 273 -13.07 -21.86 -4.72
C MET A 273 -13.77 -21.17 -5.90
N SER A 274 -15.10 -21.09 -5.93
CA SER A 274 -15.81 -20.42 -7.03
C SER A 274 -15.55 -18.91 -7.04
N THR A 275 -15.52 -18.29 -5.85
CA THR A 275 -15.15 -16.89 -5.64
C THR A 275 -13.67 -16.63 -5.95
N ALA A 276 -12.81 -17.64 -5.77
CA ALA A 276 -11.37 -17.54 -6.03
C ALA A 276 -11.00 -17.51 -7.51
N GLN A 277 -11.78 -18.16 -8.37
CA GLN A 277 -11.40 -18.38 -9.78
C GLN A 277 -11.11 -17.07 -10.53
N GLN A 278 -11.89 -16.02 -10.26
CA GLN A 278 -11.70 -14.72 -10.90
C GLN A 278 -10.44 -14.01 -10.38
N LEU A 279 -10.14 -14.12 -9.08
CA LEU A 279 -8.94 -13.56 -8.48
C LEU A 279 -7.68 -14.24 -9.00
N LEU A 280 -7.70 -15.58 -9.10
CA LEU A 280 -6.61 -16.38 -9.64
C LEU A 280 -6.35 -16.09 -11.12
N ALA A 281 -7.42 -15.98 -11.92
CA ALA A 281 -7.29 -15.61 -13.33
C ALA A 281 -6.65 -14.23 -13.49
N ALA A 282 -7.09 -13.25 -12.69
CA ALA A 282 -6.52 -11.90 -12.70
C ALA A 282 -5.06 -11.89 -12.21
N TYR A 283 -4.72 -12.71 -11.21
CA TYR A 283 -3.35 -12.83 -10.74
C TYR A 283 -2.41 -13.45 -11.77
N ARG A 284 -2.81 -14.56 -12.41
CA ARG A 284 -2.03 -15.18 -13.50
C ARG A 284 -1.79 -14.19 -14.63
N ALA A 285 -2.84 -13.48 -15.01
CA ALA A 285 -2.80 -12.39 -15.98
C ALA A 285 -1.73 -11.33 -15.65
N GLU A 286 -1.65 -10.90 -14.38
CA GLU A 286 -0.66 -9.93 -13.90
C GLU A 286 0.75 -10.51 -13.91
N ARG A 287 0.90 -11.70 -13.30
CA ARG A 287 2.17 -12.37 -13.06
C ARG A 287 2.86 -12.73 -14.38
N ASP A 288 2.08 -13.22 -15.34
CA ASP A 288 2.59 -13.68 -16.63
C ASP A 288 2.70 -12.52 -17.65
N GLY A 289 2.38 -11.28 -17.24
CA GLY A 289 2.48 -10.08 -18.08
C GLY A 289 1.49 -10.04 -19.25
N VAL A 290 0.44 -10.86 -19.21
CA VAL A 290 -0.62 -10.90 -20.23
C VAL A 290 -1.53 -9.67 -20.13
N TYR A 291 -1.61 -9.10 -18.93
CA TYR A 291 -2.36 -7.90 -18.62
C TYR A 291 -1.52 -6.98 -17.74
N ASP A 292 -1.57 -5.68 -18.00
CA ASP A 292 -1.00 -4.69 -17.10
C ASP A 292 -1.86 -4.65 -15.81
N ALA A 293 -1.32 -4.19 -14.69
CA ALA A 293 -2.03 -4.09 -13.41
C ALA A 293 -3.38 -3.34 -13.53
N SER A 294 -3.50 -2.49 -14.55
CA SER A 294 -4.70 -1.74 -14.96
C SER A 294 -5.92 -2.59 -15.34
N ASP A 295 -5.71 -3.74 -15.99
CA ASP A 295 -6.80 -4.56 -16.52
C ASP A 295 -7.42 -5.45 -15.43
N ILE A 296 -6.61 -5.80 -14.44
CA ILE A 296 -6.99 -6.61 -13.26
C ILE A 296 -7.87 -5.82 -12.32
N GLN A 297 -7.60 -4.52 -12.14
CA GLN A 297 -8.47 -3.68 -11.32
C GLN A 297 -9.88 -3.56 -11.92
N LYS A 298 -9.99 -3.47 -13.26
CA LYS A 298 -11.28 -3.48 -13.97
C LYS A 298 -12.00 -4.81 -13.78
N ALA A 299 -11.27 -5.93 -13.79
CA ALA A 299 -11.82 -7.25 -13.52
C ALA A 299 -12.31 -7.39 -12.07
N VAL A 300 -11.52 -6.95 -11.08
CA VAL A 300 -11.89 -6.99 -9.64
C VAL A 300 -13.06 -6.07 -9.33
N LYS A 301 -13.12 -4.86 -9.91
CA LYS A 301 -14.27 -3.96 -9.78
C LYS A 301 -15.54 -4.57 -10.39
N ARG A 302 -15.44 -5.26 -11.54
CA ARG A 302 -16.56 -6.01 -12.11
C ARG A 302 -16.97 -7.18 -11.21
N ALA A 303 -16.01 -7.95 -10.69
CA ALA A 303 -16.24 -9.07 -9.78
C ALA A 303 -16.97 -8.63 -8.50
N GLY A 304 -16.52 -7.55 -7.86
CA GLY A 304 -17.16 -6.98 -6.67
C GLY A 304 -18.49 -6.26 -6.94
N SER A 305 -18.70 -5.78 -8.17
CA SER A 305 -19.96 -5.16 -8.62
C SER A 305 -21.04 -6.18 -8.99
N LEU A 306 -20.68 -7.44 -9.30
CA LEU A 306 -21.64 -8.48 -9.68
C LEU A 306 -22.54 -8.92 -8.50
N THR A 307 -22.12 -8.70 -7.26
CA THR A 307 -22.94 -8.90 -6.06
C THR A 307 -24.04 -7.83 -5.91
N ALA A 308 -23.95 -6.71 -6.63
CA ALA A 308 -24.89 -5.58 -6.54
C ALA A 308 -25.96 -5.56 -7.66
N MET A 309 -26.00 -6.56 -8.55
CA MET A 309 -27.12 -6.73 -9.47
C MET A 309 -27.97 -7.94 -9.07
N THR A 310 -28.93 -7.69 -8.20
CA THR A 310 -30.19 -8.45 -8.20
C THR A 310 -31.32 -7.44 -8.01
N ILE A 311 -32.45 -7.77 -8.64
CA ILE A 311 -33.75 -7.10 -8.67
C ILE A 311 -33.95 -6.12 -9.83
N ILE A 312 -34.36 -6.69 -10.97
CA ILE A 312 -35.72 -6.39 -11.47
C ILE A 312 -36.41 -7.74 -11.66
N ASP A 313 -37.38 -8.03 -10.78
CA ASP A 313 -38.27 -9.17 -10.93
C ASP A 313 -39.11 -9.00 -12.20
N ALA A 314 -38.99 -9.97 -13.09
CA ALA A 314 -39.92 -10.18 -14.19
C ALA A 314 -41.03 -11.14 -13.70
N ASP A 315 -42.25 -10.60 -13.64
CA ASP A 315 -43.57 -11.23 -13.61
C ASP A 315 -43.89 -12.36 -12.61
N ARG A 316 -44.93 -12.10 -11.79
CA ARG A 316 -46.17 -12.92 -11.76
C ARG A 316 -47.30 -12.33 -10.89
N ASP A 317 -48.35 -11.95 -11.59
CA ASP A 317 -49.79 -12.20 -11.38
C ASP A 317 -50.46 -12.37 -10.00
N GLU A 318 -51.62 -11.70 -9.94
CA GLU A 318 -52.89 -12.06 -9.29
C GLU A 318 -52.94 -12.22 -7.74
N SER A 319 -53.58 -11.25 -7.07
CA SER A 319 -55.04 -11.35 -6.82
C SER A 319 -55.52 -10.42 -5.69
N LYS A 320 -56.73 -9.88 -5.94
CA LYS A 320 -57.82 -9.56 -4.99
C LYS A 320 -57.89 -8.19 -4.27
N ARG A 321 -59.06 -7.59 -4.55
CA ARG A 321 -59.97 -6.76 -3.70
C ARG A 321 -59.64 -5.26 -3.67
N ASP A 322 -60.58 -4.33 -3.75
CA ASP A 322 -62.05 -4.36 -3.67
C ASP A 322 -62.62 -3.00 -4.14
N GLY A 323 -63.87 -2.97 -4.60
CA GLY A 323 -64.80 -1.88 -4.24
C GLY A 323 -64.95 -0.65 -5.14
N SER A 324 -66.11 -0.62 -5.84
CA SER A 324 -66.85 0.50 -6.47
C SER A 324 -66.42 0.99 -7.85
#